data_AF-A0A6G6WLV8-F1
#
_entry.id   AF-A0A6G6WLV8-F1
#
_cell.length_a   1.000
_cell.length_b   1.000
_cell.length_c   1.000
_cell.angle_alpha   90.00
_cell.angle_beta   90.00
_cell.angle_gamma   90.00
#
_symmetry.space_group_name_H-M   'P 1'
#
loop_
_entity.id
_entity.type
_entity.pdbx_description
1 polymer ?
#
loop_
_entity_poly.entity_id
_entity_poly.type
_entity_poly.pdbx_seq_one_letter_code
_entity_poly.pdbx_strand_id
1 'polypeptide(L)'
;MRERGEQLLERSRDVWREEEPHPAYARILDDLAPDEGRVLVHLLRDGPQPAVDVRTGGPVGVVSSTLVASGLTMIGARAGVRHDDQVPAYLNNLFRLGLVWFSTEQVEDPVEYQVLEAQPDVLAAVHSVRFAKIVRRSIHLTPFGTGFCRSCLADPSELPDLPEHGAPRD
;
A
#
# COMPACT_ATOMS: atom_id res chain seq x y z
N MET A 1 -26.90 -14.67 -14.23
CA MET A 1 -25.45 -14.71 -13.92
C MET A 1 -24.67 -15.64 -14.84
N ARG A 2 -25.16 -16.86 -15.12
CA ARG A 2 -24.49 -17.82 -16.02
C ARG A 2 -24.23 -17.29 -17.44
N GLU A 3 -25.22 -16.66 -18.08
CA GLU A 3 -25.07 -16.06 -19.43
C GLU A 3 -23.98 -14.97 -19.50
N ARG A 4 -23.83 -14.15 -18.45
CA ARG A 4 -22.74 -13.16 -18.39
C ARG A 4 -21.37 -13.82 -18.30
N GLY A 5 -21.28 -14.96 -17.62
CA GLY A 5 -20.06 -15.77 -17.56
C GLY A 5 -19.73 -16.40 -18.92
N GLU A 6 -20.73 -16.94 -19.62
CA GLU A 6 -20.55 -17.53 -20.96
C GLU A 6 -20.09 -16.48 -21.99
N GLN A 7 -20.69 -15.28 -21.99
CA GLN A 7 -20.24 -14.18 -22.86
C GLN A 7 -18.82 -13.69 -22.54
N LEU A 8 -18.38 -13.78 -21.29
CA LEU A 8 -17.02 -13.43 -20.90
C LEU A 8 -16.01 -14.45 -21.44
N LEU A 9 -16.34 -15.74 -21.35
CA LEU A 9 -15.53 -16.83 -21.90
C LEU A 9 -15.52 -16.86 -23.43
N GLU A 10 -16.59 -16.41 -24.07
CA GLU A 10 -16.63 -16.25 -25.53
C GLU A 10 -15.70 -15.12 -25.98
N ARG A 11 -15.75 -13.96 -25.29
CA ARG A 11 -14.84 -12.83 -25.55
C ARG A 11 -13.37 -13.18 -25.32
N SER A 12 -13.05 -14.04 -24.34
CA SER A 12 -11.66 -14.44 -24.08
C SER A 12 -11.08 -15.35 -25.17
N ARG A 13 -11.91 -15.88 -26.07
CA ARG A 13 -11.48 -16.70 -27.21
C ARG A 13 -11.10 -15.87 -28.43
N ASP A 14 -11.34 -14.56 -28.40
CA ASP A 14 -10.97 -13.65 -29.47
C ASP A 14 -9.50 -13.23 -29.33
N VAL A 15 -8.65 -13.77 -30.21
CA VAL A 15 -7.19 -13.58 -30.20
C VAL A 15 -6.78 -12.27 -30.91
N TRP A 16 -7.72 -11.60 -31.58
CA TRP A 16 -7.46 -10.36 -32.34
C TRP A 16 -7.76 -9.09 -31.55
N ARG A 17 -8.11 -9.23 -30.26
CA ARG A 17 -8.49 -8.11 -29.42
C ARG A 17 -7.25 -7.34 -28.95
N GLU A 18 -7.21 -6.05 -29.24
CA GLU A 18 -6.20 -5.14 -28.69
C GLU A 18 -6.30 -5.11 -27.16
N GLU A 19 -5.16 -4.97 -26.47
CA GLU A 19 -5.08 -4.89 -25.01
C GLU A 19 -5.75 -3.58 -24.52
N GLU A 20 -7.06 -3.65 -24.27
CA GLU A 20 -7.77 -2.61 -23.53
C GLU A 20 -7.30 -2.59 -22.07
N PRO A 21 -7.27 -1.40 -21.42
CA PRO A 21 -7.07 -1.30 -19.99
C PRO A 21 -8.03 -2.22 -19.24
N HIS A 22 -7.57 -2.79 -18.13
CA HIS A 22 -8.38 -3.75 -17.39
C HIS A 22 -9.77 -3.17 -17.07
N PRO A 23 -10.88 -3.88 -17.37
CA PRO A 23 -12.23 -3.31 -17.35
C PRO A 23 -12.68 -2.83 -15.96
N ALA A 24 -12.02 -3.26 -14.89
CA ALA A 24 -12.28 -2.79 -13.53
C ALA A 24 -11.73 -1.37 -13.26
N TYR A 25 -10.75 -0.88 -14.02
CA TYR A 25 -10.04 0.37 -13.73
C TYR A 25 -10.96 1.59 -13.72
N ALA A 26 -11.95 1.65 -14.63
CA ALA A 26 -12.92 2.73 -14.64
C ALA A 26 -13.71 2.83 -13.31
N ARG A 27 -14.17 1.69 -12.78
CA ARG A 27 -14.88 1.66 -11.49
C ARG A 27 -13.97 1.98 -10.31
N ILE A 28 -12.71 1.57 -10.40
CA ILE A 28 -11.72 1.87 -9.36
C ILE A 28 -11.47 3.38 -9.31
N LEU A 29 -11.38 4.07 -10.45
CA LEU A 29 -11.27 5.53 -10.50
C LEU A 29 -12.46 6.24 -9.82
N ASP A 30 -13.68 5.74 -10.03
CA ASP A 30 -14.89 6.27 -9.37
C ASP A 30 -14.90 6.05 -7.84
N ASP A 31 -14.21 4.99 -7.37
CA ASP A 31 -14.09 4.61 -5.97
C ASP A 31 -12.87 5.25 -5.26
N LEU A 32 -12.07 6.06 -5.95
CA LEU A 32 -10.84 6.66 -5.43
C LEU A 32 -11.03 8.09 -4.95
N ALA A 33 -10.50 8.38 -3.76
CA ALA A 33 -10.27 9.76 -3.33
C ALA A 33 -9.05 10.37 -4.05
N PRO A 34 -9.01 11.69 -4.27
CA PRO A 34 -7.85 12.35 -4.87
C PRO A 34 -6.54 12.12 -4.09
N ASP A 35 -6.61 12.05 -2.76
CA ASP A 35 -5.44 11.83 -1.90
C ASP A 35 -4.97 10.37 -1.94
N GLU A 36 -5.87 9.40 -2.19
CA GLU A 36 -5.50 8.00 -2.47
C GLU A 36 -4.73 7.87 -3.79
N GLY A 37 -5.13 8.62 -4.81
CA GLY A 37 -4.39 8.73 -6.06
C GLY A 37 -2.95 9.25 -5.85
N ARG A 38 -2.77 10.22 -4.94
CA ARG A 38 -1.42 10.71 -4.58
C ARG A 38 -0.58 9.62 -3.93
N VAL A 39 -1.15 8.87 -2.99
CA VAL A 39 -0.47 7.74 -2.34
C VAL A 39 -0.04 6.69 -3.37
N LEU A 40 -0.89 6.37 -4.35
CA LEU A 40 -0.57 5.42 -5.41
C LEU A 40 0.55 5.91 -6.33
N VAL A 41 0.52 7.18 -6.74
CA VAL A 41 1.59 7.77 -7.57
C VAL A 41 2.91 7.80 -6.80
N HIS A 42 2.87 8.13 -5.50
CA HIS A 42 4.03 8.08 -4.62
C HIS A 42 4.63 6.68 -4.58
N LEU A 43 3.80 5.66 -4.29
CA LEU A 43 4.24 4.27 -4.30
C LEU A 43 4.80 3.84 -5.65
N LEU A 44 4.17 4.23 -6.77
CA LEU A 44 4.62 3.88 -8.12
C LEU A 44 6.02 4.43 -8.42
N ARG A 45 6.33 5.64 -7.96
CA ARG A 45 7.58 6.36 -8.26
C ARG A 45 8.71 6.00 -7.30
N ASP A 46 8.40 5.93 -6.01
CA ASP A 46 9.41 5.81 -4.95
C ASP A 46 9.48 4.38 -4.37
N GLY A 47 8.64 3.46 -4.86
CA GLY A 47 8.66 2.08 -4.40
C GLY A 47 7.97 1.86 -3.05
N PRO A 48 8.18 0.67 -2.46
CA PRO A 48 7.58 0.27 -1.20
C PRO A 48 7.88 1.26 -0.07
N GLN A 49 6.87 1.54 0.77
CA GLN A 49 7.01 2.51 1.86
C GLN A 49 7.04 1.83 3.23
N PRO A 50 7.84 2.34 4.19
CA PRO A 50 7.95 1.79 5.53
C PRO A 50 6.66 2.04 6.33
N ALA A 51 6.30 1.04 7.14
CA ALA A 51 5.29 1.16 8.18
C ALA A 51 5.76 0.46 9.46
N VAL A 52 5.25 0.88 10.61
CA VAL A 52 5.55 0.22 11.88
C VAL A 52 4.29 0.00 12.71
N ASP A 53 4.25 -1.15 13.37
CA ASP A 53 3.31 -1.42 14.45
C ASP A 53 4.06 -1.32 15.79
N VAL A 54 3.44 -0.71 16.79
CA VAL A 54 3.93 -0.71 18.17
C VAL A 54 3.10 -1.71 18.95
N ARG A 55 3.77 -2.65 19.63
CA ARG A 55 3.12 -3.68 20.45
C ARG A 55 3.68 -3.68 21.87
N THR A 56 2.95 -4.26 22.81
CA THR A 56 3.50 -4.57 24.13
C THR A 56 4.52 -5.71 24.01
N GLY A 57 5.69 -5.50 24.61
CA GLY A 57 6.76 -6.46 24.77
C GLY A 57 6.73 -7.07 26.18
N GLY A 58 6.17 -8.26 26.34
CA GLY A 58 6.33 -9.03 27.58
C GLY A 58 7.65 -9.80 27.59
N PRO A 59 8.13 -10.26 28.76
CA PRO A 59 9.12 -11.34 28.81
C PRO A 59 8.61 -12.51 27.95
N VAL A 60 9.50 -13.06 27.11
CA VAL A 60 9.18 -14.17 26.19
C VAL A 60 8.45 -15.28 26.97
N GLY A 61 7.21 -15.59 26.57
CA GLY A 61 6.40 -16.66 27.15
C GLY A 61 5.47 -16.29 28.32
N VAL A 62 5.44 -15.03 28.79
CA VAL A 62 4.69 -14.66 30.02
C VAL A 62 3.50 -13.71 29.77
N VAL A 63 3.51 -12.90 28.70
CA VAL A 63 2.41 -11.93 28.44
C VAL A 63 2.03 -11.92 26.96
N SER A 64 0.73 -11.92 26.68
CA SER A 64 0.20 -11.77 25.32
C SER A 64 0.57 -10.41 24.74
N SER A 65 1.29 -10.40 23.61
CA SER A 65 1.63 -9.17 22.89
C SER A 65 0.37 -8.51 22.34
N THR A 66 0.05 -7.32 22.84
CA THR A 66 -1.12 -6.53 22.44
C THR A 66 -0.68 -5.40 21.53
N LEU A 67 -1.47 -5.09 20.51
CA LEU A 67 -1.23 -3.97 19.60
C LEU A 67 -1.53 -2.65 20.31
N VAL A 68 -0.56 -1.72 20.30
CA VAL A 68 -0.66 -0.39 20.92
C VAL A 68 -1.02 0.64 19.85
N ALA A 69 -0.28 0.63 18.74
CA ALA A 69 -0.54 1.43 17.55
C ALA A 69 -0.22 0.58 16.32
N SER A 70 -0.96 0.77 15.22
CA SER A 70 -0.79 -0.01 14.00
C SER A 70 -0.63 0.87 12.79
N GLY A 71 0.20 0.44 11.85
CA GLY A 71 0.33 1.07 10.54
C GLY A 71 0.83 2.50 10.58
N LEU A 72 1.65 2.86 11.57
CA LEU A 72 2.28 4.18 11.61
C LEU A 72 3.24 4.29 10.43
N THR A 73 3.10 5.34 9.63
CA THR A 73 3.82 5.51 8.37
C THR A 73 3.90 6.98 8.00
N MET A 74 4.92 7.35 7.22
CA MET A 74 5.06 8.70 6.65
C MET A 74 4.46 8.83 5.25
N ILE A 75 3.75 7.81 4.76
CA ILE A 75 3.28 7.79 3.36
C ILE A 75 2.37 8.98 3.01
N GLY A 76 1.53 9.44 3.94
CA GLY A 76 0.67 10.60 3.74
C GLY A 76 1.48 11.87 3.49
N ALA A 77 2.35 12.21 4.45
CA ALA A 77 3.26 13.34 4.35
C ALA A 77 4.14 13.30 3.09
N ARG A 78 4.71 12.13 2.75
CA ARG A 78 5.57 11.96 1.57
C ARG A 78 4.79 12.10 0.24
N ALA A 79 3.59 11.52 0.18
CA ALA A 79 2.70 11.65 -0.98
C ALA A 79 2.05 13.05 -1.10
N GLY A 80 2.24 13.93 -0.11
CA GLY A 80 1.64 15.25 -0.08
C GLY A 80 0.12 15.20 -0.04
N VAL A 81 -0.47 14.26 0.71
CA VAL A 81 -1.93 14.22 0.91
C VAL A 81 -2.40 15.49 1.63
N ARG A 82 -3.66 15.89 1.42
CA ARG A 82 -4.22 17.08 2.08
C ARG A 82 -4.69 16.79 3.49
N HIS A 83 -5.16 15.57 3.76
CA HIS A 83 -5.71 15.15 5.04
C HIS A 83 -4.91 13.96 5.59
N ASP A 84 -3.86 14.24 6.35
CA ASP A 84 -2.95 13.21 6.87
C ASP A 84 -3.66 12.31 7.90
N ASP A 85 -4.64 12.84 8.63
CA ASP A 85 -5.51 12.11 9.56
C ASP A 85 -6.35 11.01 8.89
N GLN A 86 -6.55 11.10 7.57
CA GLN A 86 -7.34 10.15 6.79
C GLN A 86 -6.50 9.03 6.16
N VAL A 87 -5.17 9.06 6.30
CA VAL A 87 -4.26 8.05 5.73
C VAL A 87 -4.66 6.61 6.09
N PRO A 88 -5.07 6.28 7.33
CA PRO A 88 -5.55 4.93 7.64
C PRO A 88 -6.78 4.52 6.82
N ALA A 89 -7.72 5.44 6.58
CA ALA A 89 -8.90 5.19 5.76
C ALA A 89 -8.52 4.99 4.28
N TYR A 90 -7.60 5.82 3.76
CA TYR A 90 -7.07 5.71 2.41
C TYR A 90 -6.40 4.36 2.17
N LEU A 91 -5.49 3.96 3.07
CA LEU A 91 -4.79 2.67 2.95
C LEU A 91 -5.75 1.48 3.03
N ASN A 92 -6.78 1.55 3.87
CA ASN A 92 -7.82 0.52 3.94
C ASN A 92 -8.62 0.41 2.64
N ASN A 93 -8.98 1.54 2.01
CA ASN A 93 -9.69 1.54 0.73
C ASN A 93 -8.79 0.98 -0.39
N LEU A 94 -7.54 1.44 -0.46
CA LEU A 94 -6.56 0.93 -1.43
C LEU A 94 -6.33 -0.58 -1.28
N PHE A 95 -6.28 -1.09 -0.06
CA PHE A 95 -6.19 -2.52 0.22
C PHE A 95 -7.47 -3.25 -0.20
N ARG A 96 -8.66 -2.71 0.13
CA ARG A 96 -9.98 -3.25 -0.27
C ARG A 96 -10.13 -3.35 -1.80
N LEU A 97 -9.58 -2.38 -2.52
CA LEU A 97 -9.56 -2.35 -3.99
C LEU A 97 -8.49 -3.27 -4.60
N GLY A 98 -7.63 -3.87 -3.76
CA GLY A 98 -6.56 -4.77 -4.19
C GLY A 98 -5.38 -4.06 -4.84
N LEU A 99 -5.21 -2.75 -4.59
CA LEU A 99 -4.16 -1.93 -5.19
C LEU A 99 -2.86 -1.94 -4.38
N VAL A 100 -2.95 -2.17 -3.07
CA VAL A 100 -1.79 -2.27 -2.17
C VAL A 100 -1.85 -3.52 -1.29
N TRP A 101 -0.69 -3.98 -0.81
CA TRP A 101 -0.56 -5.00 0.23
C TRP A 101 0.31 -4.53 1.39
N PHE A 102 0.08 -5.12 2.57
CA PHE A 102 0.89 -4.92 3.77
C PHE A 102 1.75 -6.16 4.03
N SER A 103 3.05 -5.96 4.19
CA SER A 103 4.05 -7.03 4.23
C SER A 103 4.93 -6.94 5.49
N THR A 104 5.50 -8.08 5.91
CA THR A 104 6.56 -8.16 6.93
C THR A 104 7.94 -7.97 6.33
N GLU A 105 8.10 -8.17 5.03
CA GLU A 105 9.33 -7.88 4.30
C GLU A 105 9.67 -6.39 4.48
N GLN A 106 10.88 -6.11 4.92
CA GLN A 106 11.30 -4.73 5.16
C GLN A 106 11.64 -4.06 3.83
N VAL A 107 11.42 -2.75 3.74
CA VAL A 107 11.93 -1.96 2.62
C VAL A 107 13.47 -2.03 2.56
N GLU A 108 14.04 -1.85 1.38
CA GLU A 108 15.48 -2.08 1.14
C GLU A 108 16.37 -1.15 1.97
N ASP A 109 16.02 0.14 2.07
CA ASP A 109 16.80 1.11 2.83
C ASP A 109 16.41 1.10 4.33
N PRO A 110 17.28 0.59 5.23
CA PRO A 110 17.00 0.57 6.65
C PRO A 110 16.96 1.97 7.28
N VAL A 111 17.54 3.00 6.65
CA VAL A 111 17.51 4.39 7.14
C VAL A 111 16.08 4.91 7.17
N GLU A 112 15.24 4.49 6.23
CA GLU A 112 13.83 4.88 6.20
C GLU A 112 13.07 4.52 7.47
N TYR A 113 13.35 3.35 8.05
CA TYR A 113 12.79 2.95 9.33
C TYR A 113 13.33 3.80 10.48
N GLN A 114 14.59 4.20 10.46
CA GLN A 114 15.15 5.05 11.52
C GLN A 114 14.46 6.41 11.55
N VAL A 115 14.19 6.98 10.37
CA VAL A 115 13.44 8.24 10.24
C VAL A 115 11.99 8.08 10.70
N LEU A 116 11.34 6.97 10.34
CA LEU A 116 9.97 6.67 10.77
C LEU A 116 9.89 6.43 12.28
N GLU A 117 10.81 5.67 12.86
CA GLU A 117 10.83 5.35 14.30
C GLU A 117 11.08 6.58 15.18
N ALA A 118 11.68 7.63 14.60
CA ALA A 118 11.88 8.91 15.26
C ALA A 118 10.67 9.86 15.17
N GLN A 119 9.59 9.48 14.47
CA GLN A 119 8.41 10.34 14.34
C GLN A 119 7.66 10.49 15.68
N PRO A 120 7.03 11.67 15.94
CA PRO A 120 6.42 11.95 17.23
C PRO A 120 5.31 10.97 17.65
N ASP A 121 4.53 10.49 16.69
CA ASP A 121 3.45 9.52 16.88
C ASP A 121 3.98 8.13 17.27
N VAL A 122 5.06 7.67 16.63
CA VAL A 122 5.74 6.42 16.99
C VAL A 122 6.34 6.52 18.38
N LEU A 123 7.05 7.61 18.69
CA LEU A 123 7.62 7.84 20.01
C LEU A 123 6.55 7.93 21.10
N ALA A 124 5.42 8.60 20.82
CA ALA A 124 4.28 8.66 21.73
C ALA A 124 3.70 7.27 22.01
N ALA A 125 3.53 6.44 20.97
CA ALA A 125 3.05 5.07 21.11
C ALA A 125 4.04 4.21 21.92
N VAL A 126 5.34 4.32 21.66
CA VAL A 126 6.40 3.60 22.41
C VAL A 126 6.41 4.00 23.88
N HIS A 127 6.33 5.30 24.19
CA HIS A 127 6.33 5.80 25.57
C HIS A 127 5.02 5.55 26.33
N SER A 128 3.94 5.19 25.64
CA SER A 128 2.65 4.87 26.27
C SER A 128 2.66 3.55 27.06
N VAL A 129 3.67 2.69 26.85
CA VAL A 129 3.81 1.40 27.50
C VAL A 129 5.20 1.20 28.10
N ARG A 130 5.27 0.47 29.22
CA ARG A 130 6.54 0.20 29.92
C ARG A 130 7.55 -0.59 29.09
N PHE A 131 7.04 -1.52 28.27
CA PHE A 131 7.85 -2.36 27.42
C PHE A 131 7.22 -2.37 26.03
N ALA A 132 7.79 -1.58 25.12
CA ALA A 132 7.35 -1.51 23.73
C ALA A 132 8.20 -2.44 22.85
N LYS A 133 7.58 -3.00 21.83
CA LYS A 133 8.24 -3.69 20.73
C LYS A 133 7.75 -3.07 19.42
N ILE A 134 8.69 -2.56 18.62
CA ILE A 134 8.42 -2.10 17.26
C ILE A 134 8.48 -3.30 16.32
N VAL A 135 7.46 -3.43 15.47
CA VAL A 135 7.40 -4.41 14.39
C VAL A 135 7.42 -3.66 13.08
N ARG A 136 8.50 -3.81 12.32
CA ARG A 136 8.65 -3.22 11.00
C ARG A 136 7.77 -3.96 9.99
N ARG A 137 7.11 -3.17 9.15
CA ARG A 137 6.19 -3.57 8.09
C ARG A 137 6.48 -2.74 6.86
N SER A 138 5.85 -3.07 5.75
CA SER A 138 5.97 -2.32 4.51
C SER A 138 4.64 -2.29 3.76
N ILE A 139 4.48 -1.28 2.93
CA ILE A 139 3.32 -1.05 2.07
C ILE A 139 3.82 -1.12 0.63
N HIS A 140 3.24 -2.03 -0.16
CA HIS A 140 3.64 -2.29 -1.55
C HIS A 140 2.46 -2.10 -2.49
N LEU A 141 2.75 -1.75 -3.74
CA LEU A 141 1.78 -1.94 -4.82
C LEU A 141 1.63 -3.43 -5.13
N THR A 142 0.41 -3.86 -5.41
CA THR A 142 0.17 -5.19 -5.98
C THR A 142 0.50 -5.16 -7.47
N PRO A 143 0.70 -6.32 -8.14
CA PRO A 143 0.80 -6.34 -9.60
C PRO A 143 -0.40 -5.68 -10.30
N PHE A 144 -1.61 -5.86 -9.73
CA PHE A 144 -2.83 -5.22 -10.22
C PHE A 144 -2.82 -3.69 -10.00
N GLY A 145 -2.34 -3.24 -8.85
CA GLY A 145 -2.15 -1.83 -8.52
C GLY A 145 -1.09 -1.15 -9.40
N THR A 146 0.03 -1.80 -9.66
CA THR A 146 1.06 -1.31 -10.59
C THR A 146 0.49 -1.15 -12.00
N GLY A 147 -0.23 -2.15 -12.50
CA GLY A 147 -0.93 -2.07 -13.78
C GLY A 147 -1.94 -0.91 -13.84
N PHE A 148 -2.71 -0.72 -12.75
CA PHE A 148 -3.66 0.37 -12.62
C PHE A 148 -2.97 1.74 -12.68
N CYS A 149 -1.93 1.94 -11.88
CA CYS A 149 -1.21 3.22 -11.83
C CYS A 149 -0.57 3.54 -13.18
N ARG A 150 0.09 2.57 -13.82
CA ARG A 150 0.69 2.76 -15.14
C ARG A 150 -0.33 3.05 -16.24
N SER A 151 -1.53 2.47 -16.15
CA SER A 151 -2.57 2.66 -17.17
C SER A 151 -3.38 3.94 -16.98
N CYS A 152 -3.58 4.38 -15.73
CA CYS A 152 -4.57 5.41 -15.40
C CYS A 152 -3.99 6.67 -14.74
N LEU A 153 -2.83 6.59 -14.11
CA LEU A 153 -2.29 7.68 -13.26
C LEU A 153 -0.92 8.19 -13.72
N ALA A 154 -0.11 7.35 -14.37
CA ALA A 154 1.22 7.71 -14.85
C ALA A 154 1.14 8.52 -16.15
N ASP A 155 2.04 9.49 -16.30
CA ASP A 155 2.30 10.12 -17.59
C ASP A 155 3.03 9.11 -18.50
N PRO A 156 2.58 8.87 -19.75
CA PRO A 156 3.25 7.96 -20.67
C PRO A 156 4.75 8.24 -20.87
N SER A 157 5.17 9.49 -20.74
CA SER A 157 6.58 9.90 -20.87
C SER A 157 7.46 9.45 -19.70
N GLU A 158 6.89 9.23 -18.51
CA GLU A 158 7.61 8.83 -17.29
C GLU A 158 7.74 7.31 -17.15
N LEU A 159 6.90 6.53 -17.85
CA LEU A 159 6.84 5.07 -17.74
C LEU A 159 8.19 4.34 -17.87
N PRO A 160 9.12 4.73 -18.77
CA PRO A 160 10.41 4.07 -18.92
C PRO A 160 11.32 4.18 -17.70
N ASP A 161 11.14 5.23 -16.88
CA ASP A 161 12.02 5.57 -15.76
C ASP A 161 11.48 5.10 -14.41
N LEU A 162 10.27 4.52 -14.39
CA LEU A 162 9.65 4.03 -13.15
C LEU A 162 10.33 2.75 -12.64
N PRO A 163 10.50 2.61 -11.31
CA PRO A 163 11.06 1.40 -10.73
C PRO A 163 10.20 0.17 -11.02
N GLU A 164 10.84 -1.00 -10.98
CA GLU A 164 10.13 -2.27 -10.95
C GLU A 164 9.50 -2.49 -9.58
N HIS A 165 8.27 -3.00 -9.58
CA HIS A 165 7.52 -3.33 -8.37
C HIS A 165 7.44 -4.84 -8.23
N GLY A 166 8.12 -5.39 -7.24
CA GLY A 166 8.10 -6.81 -6.91
C GLY A 166 6.96 -7.17 -5.96
N ALA A 167 6.46 -8.40 -6.06
CA ALA A 167 5.63 -8.95 -4.99
C ALA A 167 6.51 -9.28 -3.78
N PRO A 168 6.10 -8.93 -2.55
CA PRO A 168 6.82 -9.34 -1.36
C PRO A 168 6.83 -10.87 -1.22
N ARG A 169 7.89 -11.43 -0.62
CA ARG A 169 8.18 -12.88 -0.56
C ARG A 169 7.55 -13.62 0.62
N ASP A 170 6.69 -12.95 1.39
CA ASP A 170 6.12 -13.44 2.65
C ASP A 170 5.20 -14.66 2.51
#